data_AF-A0A955YIP0-F1
#
_entry.id   AF-A0A955YIP0-F1
#
_cell.length_a   1.000
_cell.length_b   1.000
_cell.length_c   1.000
_cell.angle_alpha   90.00
_cell.angle_beta   90.00
_cell.angle_gamma   90.00
#
_symmetry.space_group_name_H-M   'P 1'
#
loop_
_entity.id
_entity.type
_entity.pdbx_description
1 polymer ?
#
loop_
_entity_poly.entity_id
_entity_poly.type
_entity_poly.pdbx_seq_one_letter_code
_entity_poly.pdbx_strand_id
1 'polypeptide(L)'
;MPSHLPRSLVRALTSVTLAGAVGLASPPGCEDDQEPGETATFVMARLEFITQPEPDGTVRGFDLDHVDHTAGSDASGCFKPDFVSPEGESGVDNQLSGLGAALVVFGAENVSTIVQSMVNDGTLLLIAEVGDLHDWRNDPHVTLRFRLGMGPVDVGTDSLLVPGQSFDPRPGYQFEATREASIRDGVLYVEAAEVTLPIQILGVDLDFPMLRGRGEFRLDEGEYTLDGRFGGYVPISAMNELVEDIYIASGMDEGLTNLVRSVLRGIADLSPRPDGGCDYMSAAMELGGVRAFVLE
;
A
#
# COMPACT_ATOMS: atom_id res chain seq x y z
N MET A 1 -34.19 2.19 -60.37
CA MET A 1 -33.94 1.58 -61.70
C MET A 1 -33.23 2.62 -62.54
N PRO A 2 -32.25 2.31 -63.42
CA PRO A 2 -31.60 1.02 -63.76
C PRO A 2 -30.09 1.03 -63.39
N SER A 3 -29.43 -0.04 -62.97
CA SER A 3 -28.96 -1.25 -63.71
C SER A 3 -28.07 -0.96 -64.92
N HIS A 4 -26.78 -1.32 -64.86
CA HIS A 4 -26.07 -2.07 -65.91
C HIS A 4 -24.77 -2.71 -65.38
N LEU A 5 -24.81 -4.05 -65.31
CA LEU A 5 -23.72 -5.06 -65.35
C LEU A 5 -22.82 -4.87 -66.60
N PRO A 6 -21.65 -5.58 -66.81
CA PRO A 6 -21.46 -6.99 -66.46
C PRO A 6 -20.04 -7.59 -66.22
N ARG A 7 -20.07 -8.79 -65.62
CA ARG A 7 -19.38 -10.07 -65.97
C ARG A 7 -17.84 -10.20 -65.93
N SER A 8 -17.44 -11.02 -64.95
CA SER A 8 -16.61 -12.24 -65.03
C SER A 8 -15.20 -12.17 -65.59
N LEU A 9 -14.22 -12.61 -64.79
CA LEU A 9 -13.36 -13.73 -65.19
C LEU A 9 -12.73 -14.41 -63.97
N VAL A 10 -12.99 -15.71 -63.88
CA VAL A 10 -12.33 -16.68 -62.99
C VAL A 10 -10.89 -16.86 -63.44
N ARG A 11 -9.93 -16.80 -62.52
CA ARG A 11 -8.67 -17.54 -62.66
C ARG A 11 -8.10 -17.88 -61.29
N ALA A 12 -8.23 -19.17 -60.97
CA ALA A 12 -7.43 -19.83 -59.95
C ALA A 12 -5.95 -19.75 -60.36
N LEU A 13 -5.11 -19.32 -59.43
CA LEU A 13 -3.67 -19.49 -59.49
C LEU A 13 -3.24 -20.06 -58.15
N THR A 14 -3.07 -21.38 -58.17
CA THR A 14 -2.35 -22.19 -57.21
C THR A 14 -0.89 -21.72 -57.19
N SER A 15 -0.42 -21.24 -56.05
CA SER A 15 1.00 -21.04 -55.79
C SER A 15 1.41 -21.87 -54.58
N VAL A 16 2.30 -22.82 -54.87
CA VAL A 16 2.94 -23.77 -53.96
C VAL A 16 4.23 -23.13 -53.40
N THR A 17 4.56 -23.52 -52.17
CA THR A 17 5.86 -23.41 -51.45
C THR A 17 6.42 -22.04 -51.09
N LEU A 18 6.62 -21.79 -49.79
CA LEU A 18 7.94 -21.98 -49.15
C LEU A 18 7.79 -22.01 -47.62
N ALA A 19 8.25 -23.09 -46.99
CA ALA A 19 8.44 -23.17 -45.55
C ALA A 19 9.63 -22.28 -45.15
N GLY A 20 9.35 -21.20 -44.43
CA GLY A 20 10.34 -20.38 -43.75
C GLY A 20 9.97 -20.34 -42.27
N ALA A 21 10.68 -21.11 -41.45
CA ALA A 21 10.63 -20.99 -40.01
C ALA A 21 11.22 -19.63 -39.62
N VAL A 22 10.35 -18.62 -39.46
CA VAL A 22 10.72 -17.40 -38.76
C VAL A 22 10.65 -17.75 -37.28
N GLY A 23 11.80 -18.06 -36.70
CA GLY A 23 11.98 -18.03 -35.26
C GLY A 23 11.69 -16.62 -34.79
N LEU A 24 10.49 -16.41 -34.25
CA LEU A 24 10.18 -15.26 -33.43
C LEU A 24 11.00 -15.47 -32.16
N ALA A 25 12.15 -14.78 -32.09
CA ALA A 25 12.83 -14.57 -30.84
C ALA A 25 11.89 -13.74 -29.95
N SER A 26 11.34 -14.39 -28.93
CA SER A 26 10.65 -13.70 -27.83
C SER A 26 11.58 -12.67 -27.21
N PRO A 27 11.04 -11.55 -26.69
CA PRO A 27 11.84 -10.64 -25.87
C PRO A 27 12.41 -11.40 -24.66
N PRO A 28 13.62 -11.06 -24.18
CA PRO A 28 14.15 -11.63 -22.95
C PRO A 28 13.42 -10.99 -21.77
N GLY A 29 12.67 -11.79 -21.02
CA GLY A 29 11.98 -11.37 -19.80
C GLY A 29 10.65 -12.10 -19.65
N CYS A 30 10.62 -13.08 -18.76
CA CYS A 30 9.59 -14.11 -18.55
C CYS A 30 9.74 -15.34 -19.46
N GLU A 31 10.77 -16.15 -19.20
CA GLU A 31 10.72 -17.57 -19.56
C GLU A 31 9.76 -18.27 -18.58
N ASP A 32 8.65 -18.80 -19.11
CA ASP A 32 7.60 -19.60 -18.45
C ASP A 32 8.09 -20.98 -17.94
N ASP A 33 9.41 -21.18 -17.78
CA ASP A 33 10.04 -22.46 -17.48
C ASP A 33 10.47 -22.61 -16.00
N GLN A 34 10.08 -21.68 -15.12
CA GLN A 34 10.32 -21.79 -13.68
C GLN A 34 9.23 -22.66 -13.03
N GLU A 35 9.62 -23.58 -12.15
CA GLU A 35 8.67 -24.30 -11.30
C GLU A 35 7.75 -23.29 -10.60
N PRO A 36 6.45 -23.59 -10.39
CA PRO A 36 5.56 -22.67 -9.72
C PRO A 36 6.15 -22.31 -8.35
N GLY A 37 6.41 -21.02 -8.15
CA GLY A 37 6.91 -20.51 -6.88
C GLY A 37 5.91 -20.77 -5.76
N GLU A 38 6.39 -20.80 -4.53
CA GLU A 38 5.49 -20.90 -3.39
C GLU A 38 4.78 -19.57 -3.11
N THR A 39 3.75 -19.63 -2.27
CA THR A 39 3.10 -18.44 -1.72
C THR A 39 3.42 -18.37 -0.24
N ALA A 40 4.13 -17.33 0.17
CA ALA A 40 4.38 -17.03 1.58
C ALA A 40 3.29 -16.13 2.15
N THR A 41 2.63 -16.57 3.23
CA THR A 41 1.44 -15.89 3.77
C THR A 41 1.65 -15.40 5.20
N PHE A 42 1.50 -14.10 5.40
CA PHE A 42 1.69 -13.43 6.69
C PHE A 42 0.41 -12.71 7.10
N VAL A 43 0.02 -12.80 8.37
CA VAL A 43 -0.95 -11.89 8.97
C VAL A 43 -0.19 -10.82 9.74
N MET A 44 -0.56 -9.56 9.58
CA MET A 44 0.06 -8.45 10.31
C MET A 44 -0.34 -8.54 11.78
N ALA A 45 0.60 -8.95 12.63
CA ALA A 45 0.48 -8.97 14.08
C ALA A 45 0.74 -7.60 14.70
N ARG A 46 1.46 -6.73 14.00
CA ARG A 46 1.75 -5.35 14.39
C ARG A 46 1.49 -4.41 13.22
N LEU A 47 0.77 -3.33 13.48
CA LEU A 47 0.58 -2.23 12.55
C LEU A 47 0.67 -0.90 13.31
N GLU A 48 1.59 -0.05 12.90
CA GLU A 48 1.86 1.22 13.58
C GLU A 48 2.03 2.35 12.58
N PHE A 49 1.15 3.36 12.64
CA PHE A 49 1.35 4.58 11.86
C PHE A 49 2.46 5.43 12.46
N ILE A 50 3.37 5.91 11.62
CA ILE A 50 4.45 6.81 12.02
C ILE A 50 3.85 8.22 12.09
N THR A 51 3.25 8.53 13.23
CA THR A 51 2.51 9.78 13.46
C THR A 51 3.31 10.86 14.17
N GLN A 52 4.57 10.60 14.53
CA GLN A 52 5.44 11.56 15.20
C GLN A 52 6.89 11.40 14.72
N PRO A 53 7.67 12.49 14.63
CA PRO A 53 9.10 12.41 14.44
C PRO A 53 9.82 11.78 15.63
N GLU A 54 11.01 11.27 15.38
CA GLU A 54 11.93 10.84 16.42
C GLU A 54 12.44 12.03 17.26
N PRO A 55 13.00 11.79 18.47
CA PRO A 55 13.48 12.87 19.33
C PRO A 55 14.55 13.78 18.72
N ASP A 56 15.29 13.30 17.73
CA ASP A 56 16.29 14.06 16.98
C ASP A 56 15.72 14.80 15.75
N GLY A 57 14.41 14.67 15.51
CA GLY A 57 13.70 15.30 14.40
C GLY A 57 13.70 14.49 13.10
N THR A 58 14.34 13.31 13.07
CA THR A 58 14.25 12.40 11.92
C THR A 58 12.88 11.76 11.83
N VAL A 59 12.49 11.34 10.63
CA VAL A 59 11.19 10.70 10.38
C VAL A 59 11.41 9.45 9.54
N ARG A 60 10.81 8.35 9.96
CA ARG A 60 10.76 7.11 9.17
C ARG A 60 9.69 7.23 8.09
N GLY A 61 10.02 6.79 6.88
CA GLY A 61 9.16 6.89 5.72
C GLY A 61 9.91 6.56 4.44
N PHE A 62 9.44 7.11 3.32
CA PHE A 62 10.06 6.96 2.00
C PHE A 62 10.07 8.30 1.29
N ASP A 63 11.01 8.49 0.39
CA ASP A 63 10.87 9.44 -0.72
C ASP A 63 9.88 8.83 -1.73
N LEU A 64 8.67 9.40 -1.76
CA LEU A 64 7.50 8.93 -2.50
C LEU A 64 7.30 9.68 -3.82
N ASP A 65 7.82 10.90 -3.95
CA ASP A 65 7.69 11.71 -5.17
C ASP A 65 9.01 11.90 -5.95
N HIS A 66 10.12 11.41 -5.40
CA HIS A 66 11.48 11.50 -5.94
C HIS A 66 12.02 12.93 -6.02
N VAL A 67 11.53 13.80 -5.14
CA VAL A 67 11.94 15.19 -5.00
C VAL A 67 12.46 15.41 -3.57
N ASP A 68 13.50 16.24 -3.44
CA ASP A 68 14.08 16.56 -2.13
C ASP A 68 13.91 18.05 -1.82
N HIS A 69 12.99 18.35 -0.91
CA HIS A 69 12.68 19.65 -0.32
C HIS A 69 13.21 19.81 1.11
N THR A 70 14.13 18.94 1.56
CA THR A 70 14.71 18.99 2.92
C THR A 70 15.39 20.34 3.21
N ALA A 71 16.08 20.91 2.21
CA ALA A 71 16.80 22.18 2.34
C ALA A 71 15.92 23.42 2.14
N GLY A 72 14.64 23.23 1.78
CA GLY A 72 13.70 24.30 1.51
C GLY A 72 12.51 23.79 0.71
N SER A 73 11.31 24.24 1.09
CA SER A 73 10.08 23.85 0.42
C SER A 73 9.71 24.80 -0.71
N ASP A 74 9.16 24.24 -1.79
CA ASP A 74 8.67 25.01 -2.93
C ASP A 74 7.28 24.54 -3.37
N ALA A 75 6.77 25.07 -4.49
CA ALA A 75 5.44 24.74 -4.97
C ALA A 75 5.27 23.26 -5.38
N SER A 76 6.37 22.55 -5.67
CA SER A 76 6.33 21.13 -6.05
C SER A 76 6.12 20.18 -4.87
N GLY A 77 6.50 20.58 -3.65
CA GLY A 77 6.13 19.88 -2.39
C GLY A 77 5.03 20.61 -1.62
N CYS A 78 4.23 21.45 -2.29
CA CYS A 78 3.18 22.26 -1.65
C CYS A 78 3.64 23.11 -0.45
N PHE A 79 4.89 23.59 -0.53
CA PHE A 79 5.58 24.33 0.51
C PHE A 79 5.73 23.54 1.82
N LYS A 80 5.74 22.22 1.74
CA LYS A 80 6.07 21.30 2.81
C LYS A 80 7.54 20.88 2.70
N PRO A 81 8.32 21.02 3.78
CA PRO A 81 9.67 20.50 3.78
C PRO A 81 9.61 18.99 4.02
N ASP A 82 10.48 18.27 3.33
CA ASP A 82 10.67 16.84 3.56
C ASP A 82 11.50 16.61 4.80
N PHE A 83 11.48 15.35 5.24
CA PHE A 83 12.24 14.91 6.40
C PHE A 83 13.53 14.21 5.98
N VAL A 84 14.37 13.96 6.99
CA VAL A 84 15.54 13.10 6.88
C VAL A 84 15.23 11.81 7.65
N SER A 85 15.56 10.65 7.06
CA SER A 85 15.43 9.37 7.74
C SER A 85 16.45 9.22 8.89
N PRO A 86 16.20 8.34 9.86
CA PRO A 86 17.21 7.99 10.87
C PRO A 86 18.53 7.47 10.25
N GLU A 87 18.45 6.89 9.05
CA GLU A 87 19.61 6.41 8.28
C GLU A 87 20.34 7.53 7.52
N GLY A 88 19.79 8.75 7.49
CA GLY A 88 20.37 9.93 6.86
C GLY A 88 19.95 10.17 5.41
N GLU A 89 18.92 9.48 4.93
CA GLU A 89 18.33 9.68 3.60
C GLU A 89 17.48 10.95 3.61
N SER A 90 17.65 11.84 2.62
CA SER A 90 16.83 13.05 2.47
C SER A 90 15.62 12.81 1.57
N GLY A 91 14.66 13.74 1.58
CA GLY A 91 13.45 13.64 0.76
C GLY A 91 12.38 12.71 1.35
N VAL A 92 12.40 12.45 2.66
CA VAL A 92 11.40 11.55 3.26
C VAL A 92 10.04 12.23 3.34
N ASP A 93 9.06 11.65 2.65
CA ASP A 93 7.66 12.02 2.68
C ASP A 93 6.92 11.25 3.79
N ASN A 94 6.56 11.96 4.86
CA ASN A 94 5.62 11.45 5.86
C ASN A 94 5.02 12.59 6.69
N GLN A 95 4.18 13.42 6.07
CA GLN A 95 3.56 14.58 6.73
C GLN A 95 2.48 14.19 7.73
N LEU A 96 1.97 12.96 7.68
CA LEU A 96 1.19 12.40 8.78
C LEU A 96 1.97 12.45 10.11
N SER A 97 3.31 12.35 10.09
CA SER A 97 4.14 12.48 11.29
C SER A 97 4.03 13.87 11.95
N GLY A 98 3.68 14.91 11.19
CA GLY A 98 3.44 16.24 11.72
C GLY A 98 2.13 16.37 12.52
N LEU A 99 1.25 15.36 12.44
CA LEU A 99 -0.08 15.41 13.06
C LEU A 99 -0.19 14.75 14.42
N GLY A 100 0.80 13.99 14.90
CA GLY A 100 0.64 13.17 16.11
C GLY A 100 0.09 13.93 17.32
N ALA A 101 0.61 15.13 17.59
CA ALA A 101 0.12 15.98 18.68
C ALA A 101 -1.31 16.52 18.44
N ALA A 102 -1.68 16.78 17.19
CA ALA A 102 -3.02 17.25 16.83
C ALA A 102 -4.05 16.11 16.92
N LEU A 103 -3.68 14.88 16.56
CA LEU A 103 -4.57 13.71 16.63
C LEU A 103 -5.03 13.40 18.07
N VAL A 104 -4.16 13.64 19.07
CA VAL A 104 -4.52 13.51 20.50
C VAL A 104 -5.66 14.45 20.90
N VAL A 105 -5.73 15.65 20.31
CA VAL A 105 -6.79 16.63 20.59
C VAL A 105 -8.16 16.14 20.12
N PHE A 106 -8.20 15.25 19.12
CA PHE A 106 -9.43 14.66 18.59
C PHE A 106 -9.88 13.39 19.33
N GLY A 107 -9.29 13.11 20.51
CA GLY A 107 -9.68 11.94 21.31
C GLY A 107 -9.19 10.61 20.75
N ALA A 108 -8.34 10.62 19.72
CA ALA A 108 -7.55 9.48 19.32
C ALA A 108 -6.41 9.31 20.33
N GLU A 109 -6.69 8.65 21.46
CA GLU A 109 -5.63 8.11 22.31
C GLU A 109 -4.78 7.18 21.43
N ASN A 110 -3.58 7.65 21.06
CA ASN A 110 -2.61 6.99 20.17
C ASN A 110 -3.25 6.10 19.07
N VAL A 111 -3.42 6.62 17.85
CA VAL A 111 -3.97 5.88 16.69
C VAL A 111 -3.39 4.45 16.57
N SER A 112 -2.09 4.28 16.84
CA SER A 112 -1.44 2.98 16.80
C SER A 112 -1.98 2.00 17.86
N THR A 113 -2.37 2.48 19.05
CA THR A 113 -3.03 1.65 20.08
C THR A 113 -4.41 1.19 19.62
N ILE A 114 -5.20 2.07 19.01
CA ILE A 114 -6.52 1.73 18.47
C ILE A 114 -6.37 0.65 17.40
N VAL A 115 -5.48 0.88 16.44
CA VAL A 115 -5.21 -0.06 15.34
C VAL A 115 -4.66 -1.39 15.87
N GLN A 116 -3.77 -1.37 16.85
CA GLN A 116 -3.27 -2.60 17.46
C GLN A 116 -4.37 -3.36 18.21
N SER A 117 -5.30 -2.66 18.88
CA SER A 117 -6.49 -3.31 19.48
C SER A 117 -7.32 -3.98 18.39
N MET A 118 -7.52 -3.34 17.25
CA MET A 118 -8.27 -3.92 16.13
C MET A 118 -7.62 -5.21 15.59
N VAL A 119 -6.29 -5.25 15.50
CA VAL A 119 -5.54 -6.47 15.15
C VAL A 119 -5.78 -7.57 16.18
N ASN A 120 -5.62 -7.24 17.46
CA ASN A 120 -5.77 -8.18 18.57
C ASN A 120 -7.21 -8.67 18.79
N ASP A 121 -8.20 -7.86 18.39
CA ASP A 121 -9.63 -8.19 18.44
C ASP A 121 -10.09 -8.91 17.15
N GLY A 122 -9.22 -9.05 16.15
CA GLY A 122 -9.53 -9.69 14.87
C GLY A 122 -10.44 -8.87 13.94
N THR A 123 -10.62 -7.58 14.23
CA THR A 123 -11.40 -6.67 13.37
C THR A 123 -10.59 -6.09 12.21
N LEU A 124 -9.26 -6.04 12.35
CA LEU A 124 -8.31 -5.74 11.27
C LEU A 124 -7.29 -6.87 11.12
N LEU A 125 -7.57 -7.82 10.23
CA LEU A 125 -6.65 -8.90 9.88
C LEU A 125 -6.07 -8.66 8.48
N LEU A 126 -5.08 -7.79 8.38
CA LEU A 126 -4.38 -7.58 7.12
C LEU A 126 -3.46 -8.78 6.84
N ILE A 127 -3.71 -9.48 5.75
CA ILE A 127 -2.93 -10.62 5.29
C ILE A 127 -2.13 -10.18 4.07
N ALA A 128 -0.81 -10.39 4.12
CA ALA A 128 0.10 -10.21 3.00
C ALA A 128 0.45 -11.59 2.43
N GLU A 129 0.33 -11.75 1.12
CA GLU A 129 0.72 -12.96 0.40
C GLU A 129 1.80 -12.57 -0.61
N VAL A 130 3.02 -13.10 -0.42
CA VAL A 130 4.13 -13.00 -1.37
C VAL A 130 4.05 -14.22 -2.27
N GLY A 131 3.55 -14.04 -3.49
CA GLY A 131 3.36 -15.11 -4.47
C GLY A 131 4.52 -15.20 -5.45
N ASP A 132 4.57 -16.32 -6.17
CA ASP A 132 5.62 -16.64 -7.15
C ASP A 132 7.03 -16.60 -6.52
N LEU A 133 7.14 -17.00 -5.25
CA LEU A 133 8.39 -16.96 -4.50
C LEU A 133 9.24 -18.20 -4.78
N HIS A 134 10.46 -18.01 -5.30
CA HIS A 134 11.44 -19.07 -5.56
C HIS A 134 12.64 -19.02 -4.62
N ASP A 135 13.05 -17.84 -4.15
CA ASP A 135 14.19 -17.66 -3.25
C ASP A 135 13.94 -16.52 -2.24
N TRP A 136 13.89 -16.87 -0.95
CA TRP A 136 13.63 -15.92 0.15
C TRP A 136 14.70 -14.84 0.33
N ARG A 137 15.86 -15.00 -0.30
CA ARG A 137 16.98 -14.06 -0.19
C ARG A 137 17.14 -13.22 -1.45
N ASN A 138 17.00 -13.78 -2.64
CA ASN A 138 17.14 -13.05 -3.89
C ASN A 138 16.19 -13.57 -4.96
N ASP A 139 15.11 -12.81 -5.19
CA ASP A 139 14.09 -13.14 -6.17
C ASP A 139 13.79 -11.91 -7.04
N PRO A 140 14.10 -11.93 -8.35
CA PRO A 140 13.89 -10.76 -9.19
C PRO A 140 12.41 -10.43 -9.42
N HIS A 141 11.50 -11.40 -9.25
CA HIS A 141 10.10 -11.25 -9.62
C HIS A 141 9.19 -12.00 -8.67
N VAL A 142 8.54 -11.25 -7.78
CA VAL A 142 7.48 -11.78 -6.90
C VAL A 142 6.24 -10.91 -6.98
N THR A 143 5.10 -11.48 -6.61
CA THR A 143 3.85 -10.72 -6.47
C THR A 143 3.58 -10.43 -5.01
N LEU A 144 2.98 -9.27 -4.71
CA LEU A 144 2.45 -8.98 -3.38
C LEU A 144 0.95 -8.74 -3.49
N ARG A 145 0.20 -9.51 -2.72
CA ARG A 145 -1.25 -9.34 -2.57
C ARG A 145 -1.58 -9.02 -1.13
N PHE A 146 -2.49 -8.07 -0.93
CA PHE A 146 -3.11 -7.85 0.36
C PHE A 146 -4.54 -8.39 0.36
N ARG A 147 -4.93 -8.97 1.48
CA ARG A 147 -6.28 -9.43 1.76
C ARG A 147 -6.66 -8.99 3.16
N LEU A 148 -7.96 -8.85 3.38
CA LEU A 148 -8.46 -8.87 4.75
C LEU A 148 -8.94 -10.26 5.10
N GLY A 149 -8.48 -10.75 6.24
CA GLY A 149 -8.99 -11.95 6.88
C GLY A 149 -10.20 -11.67 7.75
N MET A 150 -10.86 -12.73 8.15
CA MET A 150 -11.88 -12.80 9.19
C MET A 150 -11.67 -14.10 9.96
N GLY A 151 -12.02 -14.09 11.23
CA GLY A 151 -11.96 -15.27 12.06
C GLY A 151 -11.64 -14.92 13.51
N PRO A 152 -11.75 -15.91 14.42
CA PRO A 152 -11.22 -15.75 15.77
C PRO A 152 -9.71 -15.60 15.72
N VAL A 153 -9.15 -14.89 16.69
CA VAL A 153 -7.72 -14.71 16.86
C VAL A 153 -7.27 -15.16 18.24
N ASP A 154 -6.13 -15.81 18.27
CA ASP A 154 -5.37 -16.11 19.49
C ASP A 154 -4.24 -15.08 19.62
N VAL A 155 -4.18 -14.47 20.81
CA VAL A 155 -3.18 -13.44 21.16
C VAL A 155 -2.28 -14.00 22.26
N GLY A 156 -0.97 -13.83 22.08
CA GLY A 156 0.06 -14.26 23.02
C GLY A 156 0.11 -13.40 24.29
N THR A 157 0.98 -13.77 25.23
CA THR A 157 1.20 -12.98 26.46
C THR A 157 1.87 -11.63 26.22
N ASP A 158 2.44 -11.45 25.04
CA ASP A 158 3.03 -10.22 24.51
C ASP A 158 2.00 -9.29 23.83
N SER A 159 0.71 -9.68 23.82
CA SER A 159 -0.36 -8.92 23.16
C SER A 159 -0.19 -8.82 21.63
N LEU A 160 0.43 -9.83 21.02
CA LEU A 160 0.52 -9.98 19.56
C LEU A 160 -0.16 -11.27 19.09
N LEU A 161 -0.53 -11.34 17.82
CA LEU A 161 -1.10 -12.55 17.22
C LEU A 161 -0.12 -13.72 17.30
N VAL A 162 -0.61 -14.89 17.72
CA VAL A 162 0.16 -16.14 17.69
C VAL A 162 0.39 -16.59 16.23
N PRO A 163 1.60 -17.01 15.84
CA PRO A 163 1.87 -17.49 14.48
C PRO A 163 1.14 -18.80 14.15
N GLY A 164 0.87 -19.01 12.87
CA GLY A 164 0.32 -20.26 12.33
C GLY A 164 -1.21 -20.38 12.37
N GLN A 165 -1.91 -19.28 12.63
CA GLN A 165 -3.37 -19.25 12.63
C GLN A 165 -3.94 -19.30 11.19
N SER A 166 -5.19 -19.75 11.07
CA SER A 166 -5.91 -19.82 9.79
C SER A 166 -7.07 -18.84 9.77
N PHE A 167 -7.25 -18.13 8.66
CA PHE A 167 -8.28 -17.11 8.50
C PHE A 167 -9.06 -17.31 7.21
N ASP A 168 -10.35 -16.97 7.26
CA ASP A 168 -11.18 -16.88 6.06
C ASP A 168 -10.95 -15.53 5.38
N PRO A 169 -10.84 -15.46 4.05
CA PRO A 169 -10.76 -14.17 3.38
C PRO A 169 -12.10 -13.43 3.46
N ARG A 170 -12.06 -12.14 3.77
CA ARG A 170 -13.22 -11.24 3.74
C ARG A 170 -13.67 -11.03 2.28
N PRO A 171 -14.91 -11.39 1.92
CA PRO A 171 -15.42 -11.17 0.58
C PRO A 171 -15.35 -9.69 0.18
N GLY A 172 -14.86 -9.42 -1.03
CA GLY A 172 -14.75 -8.06 -1.56
C GLY A 172 -13.50 -7.27 -1.14
N TYR A 173 -12.67 -7.82 -0.23
CA TYR A 173 -11.43 -7.18 0.24
C TYR A 173 -10.20 -8.02 -0.11
N GLN A 174 -10.03 -8.25 -1.41
CA GLN A 174 -8.82 -8.84 -1.98
C GLN A 174 -8.37 -7.93 -3.11
N PHE A 175 -7.14 -7.42 -3.00
CA PHE A 175 -6.56 -6.60 -4.05
C PHE A 175 -5.11 -7.00 -4.22
N GLU A 176 -4.74 -7.23 -5.47
CA GLU A 176 -3.34 -7.35 -5.85
C GLU A 176 -2.68 -6.01 -5.56
N ALA A 177 -1.71 -6.01 -4.64
CA ALA A 177 -1.05 -4.79 -4.25
C ALA A 177 -0.11 -4.35 -5.37
N THR A 178 0.71 -5.28 -5.87
CA THR A 178 1.57 -5.08 -7.04
C THR A 178 2.03 -6.43 -7.62
N ARG A 179 2.40 -6.43 -8.91
CA ARG A 179 3.14 -7.52 -9.57
C ARG A 179 4.62 -7.19 -9.80
N GLU A 180 5.05 -6.01 -9.37
CA GLU A 180 6.39 -5.48 -9.64
C GLU A 180 7.20 -5.39 -8.34
N ALA A 181 7.26 -6.50 -7.60
CA ALA A 181 8.07 -6.62 -6.40
C ALA A 181 9.28 -7.53 -6.63
N SER A 182 10.33 -7.32 -5.83
CA SER A 182 11.55 -8.12 -5.89
C SER A 182 12.15 -8.28 -4.50
N ILE A 183 12.85 -9.38 -4.26
CA ILE A 183 13.59 -9.64 -3.04
C ILE A 183 15.08 -9.47 -3.34
N ARG A 184 15.77 -8.66 -2.54
CA ARG A 184 17.24 -8.50 -2.60
C ARG A 184 17.79 -8.57 -1.19
N ASP A 185 18.77 -9.45 -0.99
CA ASP A 185 19.39 -9.71 0.32
C ASP A 185 18.38 -9.95 1.47
N GLY A 186 17.27 -10.65 1.16
CA GLY A 186 16.21 -10.97 2.12
C GLY A 186 15.24 -9.82 2.42
N VAL A 187 15.31 -8.73 1.66
CA VAL A 187 14.37 -7.61 1.75
C VAL A 187 13.49 -7.59 0.51
N LEU A 188 12.18 -7.72 0.73
CA LEU A 188 11.14 -7.49 -0.26
C LEU A 188 11.00 -5.99 -0.50
N TYR A 189 11.30 -5.57 -1.71
CA TYR A 189 11.08 -4.22 -2.22
C TYR A 189 9.81 -4.19 -3.04
N VAL A 190 8.95 -3.23 -2.71
CA VAL A 190 7.62 -3.06 -3.27
C VAL A 190 7.52 -1.64 -3.82
N GLU A 191 7.08 -1.52 -5.07
CA GLU A 191 6.81 -0.24 -5.71
C GLU A 191 5.39 -0.24 -6.29
N ALA A 192 4.83 0.96 -6.44
CA ALA A 192 3.50 1.20 -7.00
C ALA A 192 2.38 0.35 -6.38
N ALA A 193 2.46 0.07 -5.07
CA ALA A 193 1.50 -0.78 -4.38
C ALA A 193 0.33 0.01 -3.80
N GLU A 194 -0.85 -0.63 -3.73
CA GLU A 194 -2.03 -0.04 -3.10
C GLU A 194 -2.50 -0.89 -1.92
N VAL A 195 -2.90 -0.23 -0.84
CA VAL A 195 -3.52 -0.86 0.33
C VAL A 195 -4.60 0.02 0.93
N THR A 196 -5.76 -0.56 1.21
CA THR A 196 -6.83 0.11 1.95
C THR A 196 -7.03 -0.60 3.28
N LEU A 197 -6.84 0.15 4.37
CA LEU A 197 -7.01 -0.35 5.72
C LEU A 197 -8.41 0.07 6.23
N PRO A 198 -9.30 -0.88 6.55
CA PRO A 198 -10.53 -0.53 7.24
C PRO A 198 -10.23 -0.31 8.72
N ILE A 199 -10.21 0.94 9.14
CA ILE A 199 -10.00 1.35 10.52
C ILE A 199 -11.35 1.63 11.14
N GLN A 200 -11.56 1.25 12.39
CA GLN A 200 -12.76 1.58 13.14
C GLN A 200 -12.42 2.57 14.23
N ILE A 201 -13.00 3.78 14.17
CA ILE A 201 -12.78 4.83 15.16
C ILE A 201 -14.14 5.25 15.70
N LEU A 202 -14.31 5.17 17.02
CA LEU A 202 -15.56 5.55 17.71
C LEU A 202 -16.82 4.84 17.14
N GLY A 203 -16.67 3.60 16.68
CA GLY A 203 -17.74 2.80 16.09
C GLY A 203 -18.11 3.16 14.64
N VAL A 204 -17.31 4.01 14.00
CA VAL A 204 -17.40 4.33 12.57
C VAL A 204 -16.36 3.52 11.81
N ASP A 205 -16.79 2.77 10.81
CA ASP A 205 -15.91 2.06 9.87
C ASP A 205 -15.39 3.03 8.81
N LEU A 206 -14.09 3.03 8.58
CA LEU A 206 -13.38 4.03 7.78
C LEU A 206 -12.39 3.34 6.87
N ASP A 207 -12.43 3.64 5.58
CA ASP A 207 -11.40 3.18 4.65
C ASP A 207 -10.25 4.18 4.64
N PHE A 208 -9.06 3.71 4.99
CA PHE A 208 -7.81 4.46 4.89
C PHE A 208 -6.99 3.96 3.70
N PRO A 209 -7.19 4.54 2.49
CA PRO A 209 -6.44 4.15 1.31
C PRO A 209 -5.04 4.77 1.32
N MET A 210 -4.04 3.93 1.06
CA MET A 210 -2.67 4.30 0.75
C MET A 210 -2.37 3.85 -0.67
N LEU A 211 -2.19 4.82 -1.56
CA LEU A 211 -2.01 4.61 -3.00
C LEU A 211 -0.56 4.85 -3.40
N ARG A 212 -0.15 4.34 -4.57
CA ARG A 212 1.19 4.58 -5.14
C ARG A 212 2.30 4.35 -4.10
N GLY A 213 2.12 3.30 -3.32
CA GLY A 213 2.91 3.03 -2.14
C GLY A 213 4.22 2.34 -2.46
N ARG A 214 5.15 2.51 -1.53
CA ARG A 214 6.48 1.93 -1.52
C ARG A 214 6.67 1.15 -0.24
N GLY A 215 7.31 -0.02 -0.32
CA GLY A 215 7.49 -0.91 0.81
C GLY A 215 8.85 -1.56 0.83
N GLU A 216 9.38 -1.74 2.05
CA GLU A 216 10.60 -2.47 2.32
C GLU A 216 10.33 -3.40 3.50
N PHE A 217 10.36 -4.71 3.25
CA PHE A 217 10.07 -5.72 4.25
C PHE A 217 11.15 -6.78 4.31
N ARG A 218 11.79 -6.93 5.46
CA ARG A 218 12.70 -8.03 5.70
C ARG A 218 11.90 -9.32 5.91
N LEU A 219 12.22 -10.33 5.11
CA LEU A 219 11.64 -11.66 5.22
C LEU A 219 12.60 -12.55 6.02
N ASP A 220 12.04 -13.39 6.88
CA ASP A 220 12.78 -14.44 7.58
C ASP A 220 12.13 -15.80 7.25
N GLU A 221 12.82 -16.64 6.48
CA GLU A 221 12.32 -17.98 6.11
C GLU A 221 12.24 -18.92 7.32
N GLY A 222 13.17 -18.79 8.27
CA GLY A 222 13.29 -19.69 9.41
C GLY A 222 12.19 -19.47 10.44
N GLU A 223 11.94 -18.20 10.78
CA GLU A 223 10.88 -17.79 11.71
C GLU A 223 9.53 -17.55 11.00
N TYR A 224 9.55 -17.44 9.67
CA TYR A 224 8.40 -17.12 8.83
C TYR A 224 7.75 -15.80 9.26
N THR A 225 8.57 -14.74 9.26
CA THR A 225 8.15 -13.37 9.61
C THR A 225 8.40 -12.39 8.46
N LEU A 226 7.67 -11.29 8.50
CA LEU A 226 7.79 -10.16 7.58
C LEU A 226 7.81 -8.88 8.42
N ASP A 227 8.91 -8.14 8.42
CA ASP A 227 9.05 -6.93 9.22
C ASP A 227 9.54 -5.76 8.37
N GLY A 228 8.84 -4.64 8.42
CA GLY A 228 9.25 -3.51 7.61
C GLY A 228 8.33 -2.30 7.67
N ARG A 229 8.41 -1.50 6.63
CA ARG A 229 7.66 -0.24 6.50
C ARG A 229 6.98 -0.14 5.15
N PHE A 230 5.87 0.57 5.13
CA PHE A 230 5.10 0.90 3.94
C PHE A 230 4.75 2.39 3.97
N GLY A 231 5.04 3.11 2.89
CA GLY A 231 4.65 4.49 2.69
C GLY A 231 3.69 4.62 1.52
N GLY A 232 2.85 5.66 1.51
CA GLY A 232 1.95 5.89 0.39
C GLY A 232 1.21 7.21 0.44
N TYR A 233 0.48 7.46 -0.65
CA TYR A 233 -0.31 8.65 -0.91
C TYR A 233 -1.72 8.45 -0.33
N VAL A 234 -2.08 9.29 0.63
CA VAL A 234 -3.42 9.30 1.25
C VAL A 234 -4.24 10.45 0.65
N PRO A 235 -5.34 10.17 -0.09
CA PRO A 235 -6.17 11.21 -0.67
C PRO A 235 -6.78 12.12 0.42
N ILE A 236 -6.66 13.43 0.26
CA ILE A 236 -7.31 14.40 1.16
C ILE A 236 -8.84 14.29 1.08
N SER A 237 -9.39 13.86 -0.05
CA SER A 237 -10.83 13.56 -0.19
C SER A 237 -11.28 12.47 0.79
N ALA A 238 -10.54 11.37 0.90
CA ALA A 238 -10.85 10.29 1.83
C ALA A 238 -10.77 10.77 3.29
N MET A 239 -9.81 11.65 3.61
CA MET A 239 -9.71 12.26 4.94
C MET A 239 -10.86 13.24 5.24
N ASN A 240 -11.41 13.91 4.22
CA ASN A 240 -12.58 14.78 4.39
C ASN A 240 -13.86 13.98 4.62
N GLU A 241 -14.02 12.85 3.92
CA GLU A 241 -15.12 11.88 4.14
C GLU A 241 -15.05 11.34 5.57
N LEU A 242 -13.87 10.91 6.02
CA LEU A 242 -13.60 10.53 7.41
C LEU A 242 -14.08 11.56 8.43
N VAL A 243 -13.72 12.85 8.23
CA VAL A 243 -14.13 13.93 9.13
C VAL A 243 -15.65 14.15 9.12
N GLU A 244 -16.29 13.94 7.96
CA GLU A 244 -17.75 14.03 7.83
C GLU A 244 -18.46 12.91 8.58
N ASP A 245 -18.01 11.68 8.43
CA ASP A 245 -18.61 10.51 9.07
C ASP A 245 -18.45 10.58 10.60
N ILE A 246 -17.28 10.99 11.09
CA ILE A 246 -17.07 11.24 12.51
C ILE A 246 -17.98 12.37 13.01
N TYR A 247 -18.13 13.47 12.26
CA TYR A 247 -19.04 14.56 12.63
C TYR A 247 -20.48 14.05 12.78
N ILE A 248 -20.97 13.26 11.82
CA ILE A 248 -22.31 12.69 11.83
C ILE A 248 -22.50 11.74 13.02
N ALA A 249 -21.52 10.88 13.30
CA ALA A 249 -21.60 9.87 14.34
C ALA A 249 -21.46 10.45 15.76
N SER A 250 -20.53 11.39 15.96
CA SER A 250 -20.19 11.94 17.28
C SER A 250 -20.97 13.22 17.65
N GLY A 251 -21.61 13.88 16.68
CA GLY A 251 -22.24 15.19 16.89
C GLY A 251 -21.22 16.30 17.17
N MET A 252 -20.03 16.19 16.57
CA MET A 252 -18.94 17.17 16.71
C MET A 252 -19.39 18.59 16.31
N ASP A 253 -18.77 19.64 16.88
CA ASP A 253 -19.09 21.03 16.54
C ASP A 253 -18.65 21.39 15.10
N GLU A 254 -19.48 22.15 14.37
CA GLU A 254 -19.20 22.56 12.98
C GLU A 254 -17.91 23.40 12.86
N GLY A 255 -17.63 24.25 13.86
CA GLY A 255 -16.39 25.04 13.90
C GLY A 255 -15.16 24.15 14.05
N LEU A 256 -15.24 23.12 14.90
CA LEU A 256 -14.17 22.13 15.06
C LEU A 256 -13.97 21.31 13.77
N THR A 257 -15.04 20.84 13.14
CA THR A 257 -15.01 20.14 11.85
C THR A 257 -14.27 20.96 10.77
N ASN A 258 -14.60 22.25 10.66
CA ASN A 258 -13.96 23.15 9.71
C ASN A 258 -12.47 23.37 10.01
N LEU A 259 -12.10 23.43 11.29
CA LEU A 259 -10.70 23.48 11.70
C LEU A 259 -9.95 22.22 11.27
N VAL A 260 -10.50 21.02 11.50
CA VAL A 260 -9.88 19.75 11.08
C VAL A 260 -9.66 19.71 9.57
N ARG A 261 -10.69 20.05 8.78
CA ARG A 261 -10.59 20.12 7.31
C ARG A 261 -9.55 21.14 6.85
N SER A 262 -9.34 22.22 7.60
CA SER A 262 -8.29 23.19 7.29
C SER A 262 -6.90 22.65 7.61
N VAL A 263 -6.75 21.91 8.71
CA VAL A 263 -5.48 21.27 9.07
C VAL A 263 -5.12 20.18 8.06
N LEU A 264 -6.06 19.30 7.70
CA LEU A 264 -5.84 18.22 6.72
C LEU A 264 -5.43 18.74 5.34
N ARG A 265 -6.07 19.80 4.85
CA ARG A 265 -5.62 20.46 3.61
C ARG A 265 -4.27 21.13 3.79
N GLY A 266 -4.00 21.62 4.99
CA GLY A 266 -2.78 22.30 5.35
C GLY A 266 -1.58 21.39 5.52
N ILE A 267 -1.72 20.06 5.54
CA ILE A 267 -0.60 19.09 5.63
C ILE A 267 -0.36 18.35 4.33
N ALA A 268 -1.25 18.47 3.35
CA ALA A 268 -1.07 17.88 2.03
C ALA A 268 0.23 18.39 1.39
N ASP A 269 1.00 17.46 0.84
CA ASP A 269 2.36 17.64 0.33
C ASP A 269 2.58 16.97 -1.01
N LEU A 270 1.77 15.98 -1.35
CA LEU A 270 1.91 15.18 -2.56
C LEU A 270 0.90 15.55 -3.65
N SER A 271 1.35 15.55 -4.90
CA SER A 271 0.57 15.90 -6.10
C SER A 271 0.03 17.35 -6.08
N PRO A 272 0.89 18.34 -6.38
CA PRO A 272 0.51 19.75 -6.43
C PRO A 272 -0.57 20.04 -7.46
N ARG A 273 -1.53 20.89 -7.09
CA ARG A 273 -2.57 21.37 -7.99
C ARG A 273 -2.19 22.71 -8.65
N PRO A 274 -2.67 22.97 -9.88
CA PRO A 274 -2.42 24.24 -10.57
C PRO A 274 -2.96 25.48 -9.84
N ASP A 275 -4.01 25.33 -9.01
CA ASP A 275 -4.61 26.39 -8.18
C ASP A 275 -3.94 26.55 -6.81
N GLY A 276 -2.94 25.71 -6.50
CA GLY A 276 -2.20 25.69 -5.25
C GLY A 276 -2.68 24.61 -4.27
N GLY A 277 -1.76 24.17 -3.40
CA GLY A 277 -1.99 23.05 -2.48
C GLY A 277 -1.91 21.69 -3.17
N CYS A 278 -2.09 20.62 -2.39
CA CYS A 278 -1.87 19.24 -2.82
C CYS A 278 -3.12 18.38 -2.63
N ASP A 279 -3.25 17.33 -3.45
CA ASP A 279 -4.39 16.39 -3.41
C ASP A 279 -4.19 15.24 -2.43
N TYR A 280 -2.94 14.95 -2.06
CA TYR A 280 -2.58 13.82 -1.21
C TYR A 280 -1.69 14.29 -0.05
N MET A 281 -1.80 13.55 1.05
CA MET A 281 -0.90 13.60 2.19
C MET A 281 -0.02 12.34 2.15
N SER A 282 1.28 12.49 2.39
CA SER A 282 2.16 11.36 2.63
C SER A 282 1.96 10.75 4.02
N ALA A 283 1.93 9.43 4.07
CA ALA A 283 1.87 8.68 5.31
C ALA A 283 2.78 7.45 5.22
N ALA A 284 3.36 7.09 6.37
CA ALA A 284 4.10 5.84 6.53
C ALA A 284 3.61 5.04 7.74
N MET A 285 3.71 3.72 7.63
CA MET A 285 3.42 2.77 8.69
C MET A 285 4.50 1.70 8.78
N GLU A 286 4.68 1.15 9.97
CA GLU A 286 5.43 -0.08 10.21
C GLU A 286 4.49 -1.27 10.29
N LEU A 287 4.95 -2.38 9.72
CA LEU A 287 4.25 -3.65 9.71
C LEU A 287 5.15 -4.73 10.29
N GLY A 288 4.57 -5.60 11.12
CA GLY A 288 5.17 -6.83 11.60
C GLY A 288 4.20 -7.99 11.38
N GLY A 289 4.59 -8.92 10.52
CA GLY A 289 3.80 -10.05 10.08
C GLY A 289 4.34 -11.37 10.61
N VAL A 290 3.41 -12.25 10.98
CA VAL A 290 3.70 -13.63 11.39
C VAL A 290 3.02 -14.59 10.43
N ARG A 291 3.54 -15.81 10.34
CA ARG A 291 2.93 -16.88 9.53
C ARG A 291 1.42 -17.00 9.73
N ALA A 292 0.69 -17.10 8.63
CA ALA A 292 -0.74 -17.40 8.61
C ALA A 292 -1.10 -18.35 7.47
N PHE A 293 -2.33 -18.85 7.50
CA PHE A 293 -2.91 -19.65 6.43
C PHE A 293 -4.26 -19.04 6.02
N VAL A 294 -4.54 -19.01 4.72
CA VAL A 294 -5.85 -18.61 4.19
C VAL A 294 -6.64 -19.87 3.86
N LEU A 295 -7.88 -19.95 4.34
CA LEU A 295 -8.81 -21.03 4.02
C LEU A 295 -9.51 -20.72 2.68
N GLU A 296 -9.50 -21.70 1.76
CA GLU A 296 -10.18 -21.61 0.45
C GLU A 296 -11.53 -22.34 0.43
#